data_AF-A0A8T4RH50-F1
#
_entry.id   AF-A0A8T4RH50-F1
#
_cell.length_a   1.000
_cell.length_b   1.000
_cell.length_c   1.000
_cell.angle_alpha   90.00
_cell.angle_beta   90.00
_cell.angle_gamma   90.00
#
_symmetry.space_group_name_H-M   'P 1'
#
loop_
_entity.id
_entity.type
_entity.pdbx_description
1 polymer ?
#
loop_
_entity_poly.entity_id
_entity_poly.type
_entity_poly.pdbx_seq_one_letter_code
_entity_poly.pdbx_strand_id
1 'polypeptide(L)'
;MSNLEYKLQPELQLEKKLDETNIQNRPTIDELIDKGYTLKLIGKAIGKTGAEVYGLLNKIGKHERWKERRIEAKKRPEADKLISEGYPLSSIAEKIGLSRQGTERYIHITGQYKLWTRKKKQIKETTRNEKYKLNEVRKTLLSQIEQRVTNLAEQSGWAYVKTIEFYRRSKFVKIPFERIFGVFEIYEQNQSEGKKIGLKGIAKELGLLESYAPEIGKILSKTGVKPFYGNRERKFVTADKKAAIERAFCSELSSSDVAYFLKVPVRVVQDHFKKLGDRKYTRYIKQFNLNPKDSLTYRLASEIYDGIDEEISIEDTIFILGKSKIVIEYALENRATIEPVIKNWKEIFKEFIS
;
A
#
# COMPACT_ATOMS: atom_id res chain seq x y z
N MET A 1 -28.20 7.04 25.74
CA MET A 1 -28.49 7.11 27.18
C MET A 1 -27.81 8.34 27.75
N SER A 2 -28.58 9.23 28.37
CA SER A 2 -28.13 10.58 28.75
C SER A 2 -27.18 10.52 29.97
N ASN A 3 -26.32 11.52 30.14
CA ASN A 3 -25.34 11.64 31.23
C ASN A 3 -25.94 11.57 32.66
N LEU A 4 -27.28 11.57 32.82
CA LEU A 4 -27.95 11.44 34.12
C LEU A 4 -27.99 10.01 34.69
N GLU A 5 -27.85 8.96 33.88
CA GLU A 5 -28.03 7.57 34.33
C GLU A 5 -26.78 6.95 34.98
N TYR A 6 -25.66 7.67 35.03
CA TYR A 6 -24.37 7.13 35.48
C TYR A 6 -24.02 7.38 36.96
N LYS A 7 -24.94 7.94 37.76
CA LYS A 7 -24.78 7.97 39.22
C LYS A 7 -24.92 6.54 39.75
N LEU A 8 -23.98 6.10 40.59
CA LEU A 8 -24.08 4.82 41.29
C LEU A 8 -25.44 4.79 42.03
N GLN A 9 -26.21 3.69 41.93
CA GLN A 9 -27.53 3.58 42.59
C GLN A 9 -27.58 4.08 44.05
N PRO A 10 -26.55 3.84 44.90
CA PRO A 10 -26.49 4.40 46.25
C PRO A 10 -26.42 5.94 46.31
N GLU A 11 -25.77 6.59 45.33
CA GLU A 11 -25.61 8.06 45.26
C GLU A 11 -26.95 8.73 44.89
N LEU A 12 -27.71 8.11 43.98
CA LEU A 12 -29.05 8.57 43.59
C LEU A 12 -30.05 8.46 44.76
N GLN A 13 -29.96 7.37 45.53
CA GLN A 13 -30.81 7.15 46.71
C GLN A 13 -30.50 8.13 47.84
N LEU A 14 -29.23 8.49 48.04
CA LEU A 14 -28.84 9.48 49.05
C LEU A 14 -29.32 10.88 48.68
N GLU A 15 -29.16 11.30 47.41
CA GLU A 15 -29.63 12.61 46.97
C GLU A 15 -31.14 12.77 47.16
N LYS A 16 -31.95 11.76 46.82
CA LYS A 16 -33.38 11.77 47.08
C LYS A 16 -33.70 11.87 48.59
N LYS A 17 -33.03 11.07 49.42
CA LYS A 17 -33.22 11.12 50.89
C LYS A 17 -32.82 12.45 51.52
N LEU A 18 -31.79 13.12 50.98
CA LEU A 18 -31.31 14.42 51.48
C LEU A 18 -32.27 15.57 51.13
N ASP A 19 -33.07 15.43 50.07
CA ASP A 19 -34.07 16.42 49.68
C ASP A 19 -35.39 16.25 50.48
N GLU A 20 -35.58 15.10 51.15
CA GLU A 20 -36.81 14.72 51.88
C GLU A 20 -36.69 14.79 53.43
N THR A 21 -35.50 15.00 54.01
CA THR A 21 -35.27 14.84 55.47
C THR A 21 -35.16 16.14 56.28
N ASN A 22 -35.82 16.15 57.45
CA ASN A 22 -35.71 17.18 58.49
C ASN A 22 -34.35 17.09 59.21
N ILE A 23 -33.83 18.21 59.73
CA ILE A 23 -32.42 18.40 60.19
C ILE A 23 -31.95 17.37 61.24
N GLN A 24 -32.87 16.76 62.00
CA GLN A 24 -32.57 15.86 63.11
C GLN A 24 -32.14 14.43 62.71
N ASN A 25 -32.32 13.99 61.45
CA ASN A 25 -32.02 12.60 61.00
C ASN A 25 -30.89 12.51 59.96
N ARG A 26 -29.91 13.42 59.99
CA ARG A 26 -28.80 13.42 59.02
C ARG A 26 -27.82 12.26 59.27
N PRO A 27 -27.41 11.51 58.23
CA PRO A 27 -26.48 10.39 58.37
C PRO A 27 -25.10 10.84 58.89
N THR A 28 -24.46 10.00 59.70
CA THR A 28 -23.14 10.30 60.26
C THR A 28 -22.04 10.24 59.20
N ILE A 29 -20.92 10.94 59.45
CA ILE A 29 -19.76 10.93 58.53
C ILE A 29 -19.24 9.49 58.33
N ASP A 30 -19.24 8.66 59.37
CA ASP A 30 -18.78 7.27 59.29
C ASP A 30 -19.69 6.40 58.41
N GLU A 31 -21.01 6.53 58.54
CA GLU A 31 -21.96 5.84 57.65
C GLU A 31 -21.79 6.25 56.19
N LEU A 32 -21.50 7.54 55.94
CA LEU A 32 -21.30 8.04 54.59
C LEU A 32 -19.96 7.56 53.99
N ILE A 33 -18.93 7.41 54.82
CA ILE A 33 -17.65 6.82 54.45
C ILE A 33 -17.81 5.33 54.11
N ASP A 34 -18.50 4.57 54.96
CA ASP A 34 -18.66 3.13 54.76
C ASP A 34 -19.50 2.80 53.52
N LYS A 35 -20.44 3.66 53.16
CA LYS A 35 -21.18 3.59 51.88
C LYS A 35 -20.37 4.07 50.67
N GLY A 36 -19.14 4.57 50.87
CA GLY A 36 -18.23 4.96 49.80
C GLY A 36 -18.69 6.20 49.01
N TYR A 37 -19.37 7.14 49.65
CA TYR A 37 -19.85 8.36 48.98
C TYR A 37 -18.73 9.33 48.60
N THR A 38 -18.98 10.20 47.61
CA THR A 38 -18.02 11.26 47.23
C THR A 38 -17.95 12.36 48.29
N LEU A 39 -16.81 13.06 48.38
CA LEU A 39 -16.67 14.22 49.27
C LEU A 39 -17.75 15.29 49.04
N LYS A 40 -18.21 15.44 47.79
CA LYS A 40 -19.30 16.34 47.43
C LYS A 40 -20.63 15.91 48.05
N LEU A 41 -20.95 14.62 48.00
CA LEU A 41 -22.18 14.08 48.59
C LEU A 41 -22.13 14.07 50.11
N ILE A 42 -20.98 13.73 50.69
CA ILE A 42 -20.74 13.85 52.12
C ILE A 42 -20.94 15.30 52.56
N GLY A 43 -20.37 16.25 51.80
CA GLY A 43 -20.53 17.69 52.02
C GLY A 43 -21.98 18.14 51.98
N LYS A 44 -22.73 17.73 50.93
CA LYS A 44 -24.18 18.01 50.83
C LYS A 44 -24.93 17.48 52.06
N ALA A 45 -24.59 16.28 52.53
CA ALA A 45 -25.26 15.66 53.67
C ALA A 45 -25.02 16.38 55.00
N ILE A 46 -23.83 16.96 55.20
CA ILE A 46 -23.45 17.60 56.48
C ILE A 46 -23.41 19.14 56.41
N GLY A 47 -23.84 19.73 55.30
CA GLY A 47 -23.85 21.19 55.10
C GLY A 47 -22.46 21.81 54.94
N LYS A 48 -21.50 21.08 54.35
CA LYS A 48 -20.14 21.53 54.08
C LYS A 48 -19.80 21.42 52.60
N THR A 49 -18.82 22.19 52.14
CA THR A 49 -18.21 22.00 50.82
C THR A 49 -17.34 20.75 50.80
N GLY A 50 -17.12 20.16 49.62
CA GLY A 50 -16.26 18.99 49.49
C GLY A 50 -14.81 19.23 49.93
N ALA A 51 -14.31 20.47 49.81
CA ALA A 51 -12.98 20.86 50.29
C ALA A 51 -12.90 20.89 51.83
N GLU A 52 -13.95 21.37 52.48
CA GLU A 52 -14.04 21.35 53.95
C GLU A 52 -14.17 19.92 54.48
N VAL A 53 -14.89 19.04 53.77
CA VAL A 53 -14.93 17.61 54.11
C VAL A 53 -13.55 16.99 53.98
N TYR A 54 -12.81 17.28 52.90
CA TYR A 54 -11.44 16.81 52.73
C TYR A 54 -10.54 17.21 53.91
N GLY A 55 -10.56 18.50 54.29
CA GLY A 55 -9.80 19.01 55.45
C GLY A 55 -10.23 18.35 56.77
N LEU A 56 -11.53 18.15 56.96
CA LEU A 56 -12.09 17.48 58.13
C LEU A 56 -11.62 16.02 58.23
N LEU A 57 -11.71 15.25 57.13
CA LEU A 57 -11.30 13.85 57.09
C LEU A 57 -9.81 13.67 57.38
N ASN A 58 -8.96 14.59 56.91
CA ASN A 58 -7.54 14.60 57.24
C ASN A 58 -7.30 14.89 58.72
N LYS A 59 -7.99 15.90 59.28
CA LYS A 59 -7.85 16.28 60.69
C LYS A 59 -8.28 15.18 61.67
N ILE A 60 -9.29 14.38 61.30
CA ILE A 60 -9.78 13.25 62.11
C ILE A 60 -9.15 11.90 61.74
N GLY A 61 -8.16 11.88 60.84
CA GLY A 61 -7.44 10.65 60.44
C GLY A 61 -8.26 9.63 59.64
N LYS A 62 -9.40 10.01 59.06
CA LYS A 62 -10.31 9.08 58.34
C LYS A 62 -10.18 9.14 56.80
N HIS A 63 -9.24 9.93 56.28
CA HIS A 63 -9.06 10.12 54.84
C HIS A 63 -8.73 8.83 54.08
N GLU A 64 -7.76 8.03 54.54
CA GLU A 64 -7.39 6.79 53.84
C GLU A 64 -8.51 5.75 53.88
N ARG A 65 -9.20 5.60 55.03
CA ARG A 65 -10.40 4.74 55.13
C ARG A 65 -11.49 5.15 54.13
N TRP A 66 -11.73 6.46 53.98
CA TRP A 66 -12.67 6.96 52.96
C TRP A 66 -12.25 6.60 51.54
N LYS A 67 -10.96 6.76 51.22
CA LYS A 67 -10.40 6.45 49.90
C LYS A 67 -10.53 4.96 49.57
N GLU A 68 -10.24 4.08 50.52
CA GLU A 68 -10.41 2.63 50.38
C GLU A 68 -11.87 2.25 50.13
N ARG A 69 -12.78 2.72 50.97
CA ARG A 69 -14.23 2.49 50.79
C ARG A 69 -14.74 3.05 49.48
N ARG A 70 -14.19 4.17 49.01
CA ARG A 70 -14.55 4.77 47.71
C ARG A 70 -14.07 3.93 46.53
N ILE A 71 -12.93 3.27 46.65
CA ILE A 71 -12.44 2.33 45.64
C ILE A 71 -13.31 1.07 45.63
N GLU A 72 -13.64 0.54 46.80
CA GLU A 72 -14.49 -0.65 46.94
C GLU A 72 -15.89 -0.43 46.37
N ALA A 73 -16.54 0.70 46.69
CA ALA A 73 -17.85 1.06 46.16
C ALA A 73 -17.86 1.29 44.64
N LYS A 74 -16.69 1.45 44.01
CA LYS A 74 -16.58 1.56 42.54
C LYS A 74 -16.40 0.23 41.86
N LYS A 75 -15.95 -0.82 42.55
CA LYS A 75 -15.65 -2.12 41.94
C LYS A 75 -16.89 -2.71 41.27
N ARG A 76 -16.65 -3.39 40.16
CA ARG A 76 -17.63 -4.05 39.31
C ARG A 76 -17.11 -5.46 39.04
N PRO A 77 -17.66 -6.51 39.68
CA PRO A 77 -17.15 -7.87 39.57
C PRO A 77 -17.01 -8.37 38.11
N GLU A 78 -17.96 -7.99 37.25
CA GLU A 78 -17.93 -8.33 35.82
C GLU A 78 -16.75 -7.67 35.08
N ALA A 79 -16.47 -6.39 35.39
CA ALA A 79 -15.32 -5.69 34.83
C ALA A 79 -14.02 -6.30 35.34
N ASP A 80 -13.94 -6.58 36.64
CA ASP A 80 -12.75 -7.12 37.31
C ASP A 80 -12.38 -8.50 36.75
N LYS A 81 -13.37 -9.35 36.49
CA LYS A 81 -13.17 -10.64 35.81
C LYS A 81 -12.51 -10.45 34.44
N LEU A 82 -13.08 -9.60 33.58
CA LEU A 82 -12.56 -9.36 32.23
C LEU A 82 -11.15 -8.72 32.25
N ILE A 83 -10.87 -7.88 33.25
CA ILE A 83 -9.56 -7.28 33.47
C ILE A 83 -8.54 -8.34 33.87
N SER A 84 -8.91 -9.25 34.78
CA SER A 84 -8.07 -10.36 35.24
C SER A 84 -7.76 -11.38 34.13
N GLU A 85 -8.70 -11.52 33.19
CA GLU A 85 -8.57 -12.32 31.98
C GLU A 85 -7.78 -11.58 30.88
N GLY A 86 -7.47 -10.29 31.04
CA GLY A 86 -6.60 -9.55 30.11
C GLY A 86 -7.28 -9.06 28.83
N TYR A 87 -8.61 -8.95 28.81
CA TYR A 87 -9.35 -8.49 27.63
C TYR A 87 -8.94 -7.06 27.19
N PRO A 88 -9.06 -6.73 25.88
CA PRO A 88 -8.85 -5.37 25.40
C PRO A 88 -9.84 -4.38 26.03
N LEU A 89 -9.41 -3.12 26.22
CA LEU A 89 -10.25 -2.07 26.81
C LEU A 89 -11.57 -1.87 26.08
N SER A 90 -11.57 -2.02 24.75
CA SER A 90 -12.77 -1.91 23.92
C SER A 90 -13.78 -3.02 24.23
N SER A 91 -13.33 -4.26 24.34
CA SER A 91 -14.18 -5.41 24.67
C SER A 91 -14.71 -5.35 26.10
N ILE A 92 -13.89 -4.85 27.03
CA ILE A 92 -14.34 -4.60 28.40
C ILE A 92 -15.39 -3.51 28.40
N ALA A 93 -15.11 -2.36 27.78
CA ALA A 93 -15.99 -1.20 27.68
C ALA A 93 -17.38 -1.53 27.12
N GLU A 94 -17.42 -2.29 26.02
CA GLU A 94 -18.65 -2.77 25.40
C GLU A 94 -19.48 -3.62 26.36
N LYS A 95 -18.86 -4.60 27.03
CA LYS A 95 -19.56 -5.52 27.95
C LYS A 95 -20.11 -4.82 29.20
N ILE A 96 -19.43 -3.78 29.70
CA ILE A 96 -19.81 -3.11 30.95
C ILE A 96 -20.52 -1.77 30.74
N GLY A 97 -20.81 -1.41 29.48
CA GLY A 97 -21.50 -0.17 29.12
C GLY A 97 -20.74 1.10 29.46
N LEU A 98 -19.40 1.06 29.46
CA LEU A 98 -18.53 2.21 29.68
C LEU A 98 -17.86 2.65 28.38
N SER A 99 -17.39 3.90 28.34
CA SER A 99 -16.46 4.32 27.30
C SER A 99 -15.09 3.70 27.54
N ARG A 100 -14.29 3.55 26.48
CA ARG A 100 -12.91 3.04 26.57
C ARG A 100 -12.07 3.81 27.61
N GLN A 101 -12.17 5.14 27.63
CA GLN A 101 -11.47 6.00 28.60
C GLN A 101 -12.02 5.81 30.02
N GLY A 102 -13.33 5.60 30.16
CA GLY A 102 -13.97 5.25 31.44
C GLY A 102 -13.45 3.94 32.00
N THR A 103 -13.30 2.92 31.15
CA THR A 103 -12.72 1.62 31.52
C THR A 103 -11.26 1.73 31.93
N GLU A 104 -10.46 2.51 31.20
CA GLU A 104 -9.06 2.76 31.55
C GLU A 104 -8.95 3.46 32.92
N ARG A 105 -9.73 4.53 33.12
CA ARG A 105 -9.81 5.25 34.40
C ARG A 105 -10.25 4.32 35.54
N TYR A 106 -11.21 3.45 35.29
CA TYR A 106 -11.67 2.44 36.24
C TYR A 106 -10.54 1.49 36.67
N ILE A 107 -9.79 0.94 35.71
CA ILE A 107 -8.65 0.05 35.95
C ILE A 107 -7.56 0.76 36.79
N HIS A 108 -7.31 2.04 36.53
CA HIS A 108 -6.35 2.83 37.30
C HIS A 108 -6.83 3.09 38.73
N ILE A 109 -8.08 3.51 38.91
CA ILE A 109 -8.65 3.81 40.23
C ILE A 109 -8.72 2.55 41.10
N THR A 110 -9.01 1.39 40.51
CA THR A 110 -9.09 0.11 41.22
C THR A 110 -7.73 -0.58 41.40
N GLY A 111 -6.63 0.02 40.92
CA GLY A 111 -5.27 -0.50 41.08
C GLY A 111 -4.94 -1.73 40.22
N GLN A 112 -5.82 -2.13 39.30
CA GLN A 112 -5.68 -3.36 38.51
C GLN A 112 -4.79 -3.18 37.26
N TYR A 113 -4.29 -1.98 37.01
CA TYR A 113 -3.52 -1.65 35.80
C TYR A 113 -2.31 -2.55 35.57
N LYS A 114 -1.51 -2.81 36.62
CA LYS A 114 -0.32 -3.68 36.50
C LYS A 114 -0.70 -5.12 36.13
N LEU A 115 -1.75 -5.66 36.75
CA LEU A 115 -2.26 -7.00 36.47
C LEU A 115 -2.75 -7.11 35.02
N TRP A 116 -3.57 -6.16 34.60
CA TRP A 116 -4.13 -6.09 33.26
C TRP A 116 -3.05 -6.03 32.18
N THR A 117 -2.06 -5.13 32.34
CA THR A 117 -0.96 -4.99 31.38
C THR A 117 -0.16 -6.28 31.25
N ARG A 118 0.09 -6.98 32.37
CA ARG A 118 0.78 -8.28 32.36
C ARG A 118 -0.02 -9.34 31.60
N LYS A 119 -1.32 -9.49 31.91
CA LYS A 119 -2.20 -10.49 31.28
C LYS A 119 -2.38 -10.23 29.79
N LYS A 120 -2.57 -8.97 29.40
CA LYS A 120 -2.63 -8.54 28.00
C LYS A 120 -1.35 -8.90 27.23
N LYS A 121 -0.18 -8.71 27.85
CA LYS A 121 1.11 -9.08 27.23
C LYS A 121 1.21 -10.59 27.01
N GLN A 122 0.82 -11.40 28.00
CA GLN A 122 0.80 -12.86 27.89
C GLN A 122 -0.10 -13.34 26.74
N ILE A 123 -1.32 -12.81 26.63
CA ILE A 123 -2.25 -13.16 25.54
C ILE A 123 -1.65 -12.80 24.18
N LYS A 124 -1.05 -11.61 24.06
CA LYS A 124 -0.42 -11.19 22.81
C LYS A 124 0.73 -12.12 22.41
N GLU A 125 1.51 -12.60 23.37
CA GLU A 125 2.60 -13.55 23.14
C GLU A 125 2.09 -14.94 22.75
N THR A 126 1.07 -15.48 23.43
CA THR A 126 0.46 -16.76 23.06
C THR A 126 -0.16 -16.72 21.66
N THR A 127 -0.97 -15.70 21.35
CA THR A 127 -1.55 -15.54 20.00
C THR A 127 -0.45 -15.41 18.93
N ARG A 128 0.66 -14.71 19.23
CA ARG A 128 1.79 -14.61 18.30
C ARG A 128 2.46 -15.98 18.09
N ASN A 129 2.66 -16.74 19.15
CA ASN A 129 3.27 -18.07 19.09
C ASN A 129 2.37 -19.07 18.35
N GLU A 130 1.05 -19.04 18.56
CA GLU A 130 0.09 -19.84 17.82
C GLU A 130 0.11 -19.50 16.33
N LYS A 131 0.10 -18.21 15.98
CA LYS A 131 0.22 -17.77 14.59
C LYS A 131 1.54 -18.23 13.96
N TYR A 132 2.63 -18.19 14.71
CA TYR A 132 3.92 -18.71 14.26
C TYR A 132 3.86 -20.21 14.00
N LYS A 133 3.35 -21.00 14.96
CA LYS A 133 3.17 -22.45 14.81
C LYS A 133 2.30 -22.80 13.59
N LEU A 134 1.19 -22.10 13.41
CA LEU A 134 0.29 -22.30 12.27
C LEU A 134 0.99 -22.00 10.94
N ASN A 135 1.81 -20.94 10.89
CA ASN A 135 2.59 -20.62 9.70
C ASN A 135 3.66 -21.69 9.40
N GLU A 136 4.31 -22.24 10.43
CA GLU A 136 5.28 -23.33 10.24
C GLU A 136 4.59 -24.60 9.73
N VAL A 137 3.45 -25.00 10.32
CA VAL A 137 2.65 -26.13 9.80
C VAL A 137 2.23 -25.89 8.36
N ARG A 138 1.79 -24.68 8.03
CA ARG A 138 1.40 -24.30 6.66
C ARG A 138 2.57 -24.41 5.69
N LYS A 139 3.77 -23.95 6.06
CA LYS A 139 4.97 -24.09 5.23
C LYS A 139 5.33 -25.55 5.01
N THR A 140 5.30 -26.37 6.05
CA THR A 140 5.58 -27.81 5.95
C THR A 140 4.59 -28.50 5.03
N LEU A 141 3.30 -28.23 5.19
CA LEU A 141 2.26 -28.81 4.33
C LEU A 141 2.42 -28.37 2.87
N LEU A 142 2.66 -27.08 2.61
CA LEU A 142 2.92 -26.59 1.26
C LEU A 142 4.16 -27.26 0.64
N SER A 143 5.23 -27.42 1.41
CA SER A 143 6.43 -28.12 0.95
C SER A 143 6.15 -29.57 0.58
N GLN A 144 5.35 -30.29 1.38
CA GLN A 144 4.96 -31.67 1.09
C GLN A 144 4.08 -31.77 -0.17
N ILE A 145 3.13 -30.86 -0.32
CA ILE A 145 2.29 -30.77 -1.53
C ILE A 145 3.16 -30.47 -2.76
N GLU A 146 4.06 -29.49 -2.68
CA GLU A 146 4.97 -29.14 -3.77
C GLU A 146 5.87 -30.31 -4.16
N GLN A 147 6.40 -31.05 -3.19
CA GLN A 147 7.19 -32.24 -3.45
C GLN A 147 6.35 -33.33 -4.14
N ARG A 148 5.14 -33.62 -3.63
CA ARG A 148 4.25 -34.61 -4.24
C ARG A 148 3.85 -34.23 -5.66
N VAL A 149 3.53 -32.96 -5.92
CA VAL A 149 3.21 -32.45 -7.25
C VAL A 149 4.40 -32.59 -8.20
N THR A 150 5.63 -32.37 -7.72
CA THR A 150 6.85 -32.55 -8.54
C THR A 150 7.03 -34.00 -8.93
N ASN A 151 6.96 -34.92 -7.96
CA ASN A 151 7.16 -36.34 -8.21
C ASN A 151 6.11 -36.88 -9.19
N LEU A 152 4.85 -36.46 -9.05
CA LEU A 152 3.78 -36.85 -9.97
C LEU A 152 3.99 -36.27 -11.38
N ALA A 153 4.47 -35.03 -11.47
CA ALA A 153 4.78 -34.40 -12.76
C ALA A 153 5.94 -35.12 -13.46
N GLU A 154 7.00 -35.48 -12.73
CA GLU A 154 8.13 -36.26 -13.26
C GLU A 154 7.71 -37.64 -13.77
N GLN A 155 6.75 -38.29 -13.11
CA GLN A 155 6.18 -39.57 -13.55
C GLN A 155 5.27 -39.45 -14.78
N SER A 156 4.67 -38.28 -15.00
CA SER A 156 3.65 -38.08 -16.04
C SER A 156 4.24 -37.58 -17.37
N GLY A 157 5.42 -36.95 -17.35
CA GLY A 157 6.14 -36.56 -18.57
C GLY A 157 6.67 -35.12 -18.55
N TRP A 158 7.45 -34.78 -19.57
CA TRP A 158 8.18 -33.50 -19.62
C TRP A 158 7.24 -32.29 -19.68
N ALA A 159 6.13 -32.37 -20.42
CA ALA A 159 5.13 -31.31 -20.46
C ALA A 159 4.56 -30.97 -19.07
N TYR A 160 4.30 -31.97 -18.22
CA TYR A 160 3.87 -31.75 -16.84
C TYR A 160 4.96 -31.07 -16.00
N VAL A 161 6.20 -31.54 -16.08
CA VAL A 161 7.35 -30.94 -15.38
C VAL A 161 7.48 -29.46 -15.73
N LYS A 162 7.42 -29.12 -17.01
CA LYS A 162 7.53 -27.73 -17.48
C LYS A 162 6.34 -26.86 -17.10
N THR A 163 5.15 -27.43 -17.06
CA THR A 163 3.95 -26.73 -16.58
C THR A 163 4.09 -26.34 -15.11
N ILE A 164 4.51 -27.26 -14.25
CA ILE A 164 4.74 -26.99 -12.83
C ILE A 164 5.88 -25.98 -12.64
N GLU A 165 6.97 -26.08 -13.41
CA GLU A 165 8.07 -25.11 -13.39
C GLU A 165 7.58 -23.69 -13.74
N PHE A 166 6.67 -23.55 -14.71
CA PHE A 166 6.08 -22.27 -15.07
C PHE A 166 5.29 -21.64 -13.92
N TYR A 167 4.44 -22.42 -13.24
CA TYR A 167 3.65 -21.95 -12.10
C TYR A 167 4.55 -21.55 -10.92
N ARG A 168 5.60 -22.32 -10.63
CA ARG A 168 6.58 -22.00 -9.58
C ARG A 168 7.29 -20.66 -9.81
N ARG A 169 7.64 -20.37 -11.07
CA ARG A 169 8.34 -19.12 -11.43
C ARG A 169 7.42 -17.93 -11.63
N SER A 170 6.10 -18.14 -11.63
CA SER A 170 5.12 -17.11 -11.94
C SER A 170 4.33 -16.70 -10.71
N LYS A 171 4.63 -15.51 -10.17
CA LYS A 171 3.97 -14.97 -8.96
C LYS A 171 2.45 -14.76 -9.09
N PHE A 172 1.96 -14.52 -10.31
CA PHE A 172 0.55 -14.30 -10.60
C PHE A 172 0.21 -14.92 -11.96
N VAL A 173 -0.37 -16.12 -11.95
CA VAL A 173 -0.82 -16.80 -13.16
C VAL A 173 -2.34 -16.74 -13.23
N LYS A 174 -2.86 -16.08 -14.27
CA LYS A 174 -4.29 -16.12 -14.64
C LYS A 174 -4.58 -17.11 -15.76
N ILE A 175 -3.53 -17.72 -16.32
CA ILE A 175 -3.62 -18.65 -17.43
C ILE A 175 -4.03 -20.03 -16.87
N PRO A 176 -5.06 -20.69 -17.44
CA PRO A 176 -5.46 -22.04 -17.03
C PRO A 176 -4.33 -23.06 -17.21
N PHE A 177 -4.34 -24.12 -16.39
CA PHE A 177 -3.30 -25.16 -16.38
C PHE A 177 -3.22 -25.84 -17.74
N GLU A 178 -4.38 -26.18 -18.30
CA GLU A 178 -4.55 -26.92 -19.55
C GLU A 178 -3.93 -26.16 -20.73
N ARG A 179 -3.99 -24.82 -20.70
CA ARG A 179 -3.39 -24.00 -21.75
C ARG A 179 -1.86 -24.03 -21.68
N ILE A 180 -1.28 -23.98 -20.48
CA ILE A 180 0.17 -24.03 -20.31
C ILE A 180 0.67 -25.44 -20.61
N PHE A 181 -0.04 -26.45 -20.13
CA PHE A 181 0.23 -27.85 -20.42
C PHE A 181 0.22 -28.12 -21.93
N GLY A 182 -0.84 -27.72 -22.63
CA GLY A 182 -0.94 -27.90 -24.08
C GLY A 182 0.18 -27.21 -24.86
N VAL A 183 0.67 -26.04 -24.41
CA VAL A 183 1.85 -25.40 -25.01
C VAL A 183 3.07 -26.32 -24.94
N PHE A 184 3.33 -26.95 -23.79
CA PHE A 184 4.48 -27.83 -23.64
C PHE A 184 4.27 -29.20 -24.28
N GLU A 185 3.05 -29.73 -24.30
CA GLU A 185 2.70 -31.00 -24.97
C GLU A 185 2.92 -30.91 -26.48
N ILE A 186 2.37 -29.87 -27.14
CA ILE A 186 2.59 -29.62 -28.57
C ILE A 186 4.06 -29.41 -28.87
N TYR A 187 4.76 -28.69 -27.99
CA TYR A 187 6.20 -28.46 -28.14
C TYR A 187 6.99 -29.78 -28.07
N GLU A 188 6.69 -30.65 -27.09
CA GLU A 188 7.33 -31.95 -26.91
C GLU A 188 7.04 -32.89 -28.08
N GLN A 189 5.80 -32.95 -28.55
CA GLN A 189 5.42 -33.76 -29.69
C GLN A 189 6.18 -33.34 -30.95
N ASN A 190 6.14 -32.05 -31.31
CA ASN A 190 6.85 -31.55 -32.48
C ASN A 190 8.38 -31.72 -32.37
N GLN A 191 8.93 -31.60 -31.15
CA GLN A 191 10.33 -31.91 -30.88
C GLN A 191 10.67 -33.37 -31.19
N SER A 192 9.85 -34.30 -30.70
CA SER A 192 10.07 -35.74 -30.88
C SER A 192 9.97 -36.17 -32.36
N GLU A 193 9.11 -35.51 -33.14
CA GLU A 193 8.92 -35.75 -34.57
C GLU A 193 9.93 -35.00 -35.47
N GLY A 194 10.84 -34.21 -34.88
CA GLY A 194 11.80 -33.40 -35.64
C GLY A 194 11.16 -32.26 -36.45
N LYS A 195 9.91 -31.91 -36.16
CA LYS A 195 9.16 -30.87 -36.88
C LYS A 195 9.45 -29.49 -36.29
N LYS A 196 9.72 -28.52 -37.16
CA LYS A 196 9.93 -27.12 -36.75
C LYS A 196 8.57 -26.42 -36.62
N ILE A 197 8.13 -26.19 -35.39
CA ILE A 197 6.92 -25.40 -35.11
C ILE A 197 7.27 -24.00 -34.57
N GLY A 198 6.68 -22.97 -35.16
CA GLY A 198 6.78 -21.60 -34.67
C GLY A 198 5.75 -21.30 -33.59
N LEU A 199 5.92 -20.20 -32.85
CA LEU A 199 4.97 -19.79 -31.79
C LEU A 199 3.52 -19.63 -32.28
N LYS A 200 3.35 -19.15 -33.52
CA LYS A 200 2.03 -19.07 -34.17
C LYS A 200 1.44 -20.43 -34.49
N GLY A 201 2.28 -21.41 -34.85
CA GLY A 201 1.87 -22.79 -35.08
C GLY A 201 1.35 -23.43 -33.80
N ILE A 202 2.06 -23.26 -32.69
CA ILE A 202 1.60 -23.73 -31.36
C ILE A 202 0.25 -23.08 -31.01
N ALA A 203 0.09 -21.77 -31.26
CA ALA A 203 -1.21 -21.11 -31.03
C ALA A 203 -2.33 -21.74 -31.87
N LYS A 204 -2.07 -22.01 -33.15
CA LYS A 204 -3.05 -22.61 -34.06
C LYS A 204 -3.44 -24.03 -33.64
N GLU A 205 -2.47 -24.87 -33.24
CA GLU A 205 -2.74 -26.23 -32.76
C GLU A 205 -3.50 -26.26 -31.43
N LEU A 206 -3.34 -25.23 -30.59
CA LEU A 206 -4.16 -25.01 -29.40
C LEU A 206 -5.56 -24.46 -29.68
N GLY A 207 -5.92 -24.22 -30.95
CA GLY A 207 -7.18 -23.57 -31.32
C GLY A 207 -7.26 -22.09 -30.93
N LEU A 208 -6.11 -21.43 -30.74
CA LEU A 208 -6.00 -20.02 -30.39
C LEU A 208 -5.68 -19.15 -31.62
N LEU A 209 -6.03 -17.86 -31.54
CA LEU A 209 -5.63 -16.88 -32.54
C LEU A 209 -4.10 -16.72 -32.57
N GLU A 210 -3.53 -16.48 -33.75
CA GLU A 210 -2.08 -16.24 -33.89
C GLU A 210 -1.55 -15.07 -33.04
N SER A 211 -2.43 -14.14 -32.64
CA SER A 211 -2.13 -13.04 -31.72
C SER A 211 -1.69 -13.50 -30.33
N TYR A 212 -1.91 -14.77 -29.96
CA TYR A 212 -1.43 -15.38 -28.72
C TYR A 212 0.04 -15.83 -28.76
N ALA A 213 0.70 -15.81 -29.93
CA ALA A 213 2.11 -16.19 -30.06
C ALA A 213 3.07 -15.48 -29.07
N PRO A 214 2.90 -14.18 -28.72
CA PRO A 214 3.72 -13.53 -27.69
C PRO A 214 3.51 -14.09 -26.28
N GLU A 215 2.30 -14.55 -25.95
CA GLU A 215 2.00 -15.17 -24.65
C GLU A 215 2.67 -16.55 -24.54
N ILE A 216 2.60 -17.35 -25.61
CA ILE A 216 3.30 -18.64 -25.72
C ILE A 216 4.81 -18.43 -25.59
N GLY A 217 5.38 -17.43 -26.27
CA GLY A 217 6.79 -17.09 -26.12
C GLY A 217 7.19 -16.74 -24.69
N LYS A 218 6.31 -16.05 -23.93
CA LYS A 218 6.53 -15.79 -22.50
C LYS A 218 6.49 -17.09 -21.69
N ILE A 219 5.54 -17.99 -21.97
CA ILE A 219 5.43 -19.30 -21.30
C ILE A 219 6.73 -20.08 -21.44
N LEU A 220 7.21 -20.29 -22.68
CA LEU A 220 8.45 -21.02 -22.95
C LEU A 220 9.67 -20.34 -22.32
N SER A 221 9.79 -19.01 -22.46
CA SER A 221 10.95 -18.27 -21.94
C SER A 221 11.09 -18.36 -20.42
N LYS A 222 9.97 -18.43 -19.68
CA LYS A 222 10.01 -18.52 -18.22
C LYS A 222 10.53 -19.86 -17.70
N THR A 223 10.38 -20.93 -18.49
CA THR A 223 10.86 -22.28 -18.15
C THR A 223 12.20 -22.61 -18.81
N GLY A 224 12.87 -21.60 -19.40
CA GLY A 224 14.14 -21.76 -20.08
C GLY A 224 14.05 -22.47 -21.43
N VAL A 225 12.84 -22.71 -21.94
CA VAL A 225 12.62 -23.36 -23.22
C VAL A 225 12.72 -22.32 -24.33
N LYS A 226 13.58 -22.58 -25.33
CA LYS A 226 13.73 -21.72 -26.51
C LYS A 226 12.67 -22.10 -27.54
N PRO A 227 12.04 -21.16 -28.25
CA PRO A 227 11.18 -21.48 -29.38
C PRO A 227 11.95 -22.28 -30.45
N PHE A 228 11.32 -23.31 -31.03
CA PHE A 228 11.90 -24.11 -32.12
C PHE A 228 12.22 -23.28 -33.36
N TYR A 229 11.35 -22.32 -33.68
CA TYR A 229 11.48 -21.47 -34.84
C TYR A 229 11.00 -20.04 -34.52
N GLY A 230 11.67 -19.05 -35.09
CA GLY A 230 11.37 -17.65 -34.87
C GLY A 230 12.11 -17.05 -33.67
N ASN A 231 13.44 -17.05 -33.71
CA ASN A 231 14.14 -15.90 -33.11
C ASN A 231 13.65 -14.68 -33.90
N ARG A 232 12.89 -13.80 -33.25
CA ARG A 232 12.59 -12.47 -33.82
C ARG A 232 13.91 -11.93 -34.36
N GLU A 233 13.96 -11.60 -35.65
CA GLU A 233 14.93 -10.62 -36.13
C GLU A 233 14.70 -9.38 -35.27
N ARG A 234 15.54 -9.21 -34.25
CA ARG A 234 15.60 -7.95 -33.55
C ARG A 234 16.04 -6.99 -34.65
N LYS A 235 15.21 -6.01 -35.01
CA LYS A 235 15.69 -4.83 -35.74
C LYS A 235 16.76 -4.21 -34.85
N PHE A 236 18.00 -4.62 -35.07
CA PHE A 236 19.13 -4.12 -34.32
C PHE A 236 19.28 -2.65 -34.71
N VAL A 237 19.35 -1.78 -33.71
CA VAL A 237 19.86 -0.44 -33.94
C VAL A 237 21.29 -0.60 -34.45
N THR A 238 21.58 0.00 -35.61
CA THR A 238 22.90 -0.04 -36.25
C THR A 238 23.97 0.47 -35.29
N ALA A 239 25.22 0.05 -35.50
CA ALA A 239 26.34 0.49 -34.66
C ALA A 239 26.43 2.03 -34.63
N ASP A 240 26.22 2.66 -35.78
CA ASP A 240 26.22 4.11 -35.97
C ASP A 240 25.17 4.82 -35.10
N LYS A 241 23.93 4.30 -35.09
CA LYS A 241 22.87 4.84 -34.24
C LYS A 241 23.11 4.59 -32.75
N LYS A 242 23.80 3.51 -32.38
CA LYS A 242 24.21 3.30 -30.98
C LYS A 242 25.27 4.30 -30.55
N ALA A 243 26.28 4.54 -31.39
CA ALA A 243 27.30 5.54 -31.13
C ALA A 243 26.70 6.96 -31.03
N ALA A 244 25.67 7.25 -31.83
CA ALA A 244 24.93 8.51 -31.73
C ALA A 244 24.13 8.63 -30.41
N ILE A 245 23.49 7.53 -29.97
CA ILE A 245 22.82 7.48 -28.66
C ILE A 245 23.85 7.71 -27.54
N GLU A 246 25.00 7.04 -27.58
CA GLU A 246 26.06 7.19 -26.57
C GLU A 246 26.58 8.63 -26.52
N ARG A 247 26.81 9.28 -27.67
CA ARG A 247 27.17 10.71 -27.72
C ARG A 247 26.08 11.62 -27.14
N ALA A 248 24.82 11.32 -27.42
CA ALA A 248 23.68 12.06 -26.89
C ALA A 248 23.51 11.88 -25.36
N PHE A 249 24.19 10.93 -24.72
CA PHE A 249 24.07 10.71 -23.29
C PHE A 249 24.47 11.96 -22.48
N CYS A 250 25.54 12.65 -22.88
CA CYS A 250 26.02 13.87 -22.22
C CYS A 250 25.23 15.14 -22.60
N SER A 251 24.16 15.01 -23.40
CA SER A 251 23.32 16.14 -23.81
C SER A 251 22.15 16.39 -22.86
N GLU A 252 21.63 17.62 -22.92
CA GLU A 252 20.42 18.01 -22.19
C GLU A 252 19.12 17.45 -22.81
N LEU A 253 19.16 16.90 -24.03
CA LEU A 253 17.98 16.36 -24.72
C LEU A 253 17.38 15.19 -23.97
N SER A 254 16.05 15.07 -23.87
CA SER A 254 15.42 13.90 -23.27
C SER A 254 15.59 12.63 -24.14
N SER A 255 15.39 11.44 -23.57
CA SER A 255 15.41 10.19 -24.38
C SER A 255 14.38 10.20 -25.50
N SER A 256 13.27 10.93 -25.33
CA SER A 256 12.22 11.07 -26.35
C SER A 256 12.65 11.98 -27.49
N ASP A 257 13.38 13.07 -27.20
CA ASP A 257 13.90 13.98 -28.22
C ASP A 257 15.00 13.30 -29.05
N VAL A 258 15.93 12.62 -28.39
CA VAL A 258 16.99 11.84 -29.05
C VAL A 258 16.38 10.75 -29.95
N ALA A 259 15.37 10.05 -29.46
CA ALA A 259 14.67 9.01 -30.23
C ALA A 259 13.97 9.57 -31.47
N TYR A 260 13.38 10.76 -31.36
CA TYR A 260 12.76 11.46 -32.48
C TYR A 260 13.78 11.82 -33.55
N PHE A 261 14.88 12.50 -33.19
CA PHE A 261 15.88 12.90 -34.17
C PHE A 261 16.59 11.71 -34.83
N LEU A 262 16.92 10.65 -34.07
CA LEU A 262 17.58 9.45 -34.61
C LEU A 262 16.64 8.46 -35.31
N LYS A 263 15.32 8.73 -35.28
CA LYS A 263 14.28 7.84 -35.82
C LYS A 263 14.40 6.41 -35.25
N VAL A 264 14.53 6.31 -33.93
CA VAL A 264 14.61 5.02 -33.20
C VAL A 264 13.54 4.93 -32.13
N PRO A 265 13.14 3.73 -31.69
CA PRO A 265 12.17 3.60 -30.59
C PRO A 265 12.73 4.17 -29.27
N VAL A 266 11.93 4.98 -28.57
CA VAL A 266 12.30 5.61 -27.27
C VAL A 266 12.88 4.62 -26.26
N ARG A 267 12.29 3.41 -26.18
CA ARG A 267 12.77 2.35 -25.28
C ARG A 267 14.25 2.00 -25.50
N VAL A 268 14.73 2.05 -26.75
CA VAL A 268 16.11 1.69 -27.05
C VAL A 268 17.08 2.74 -26.51
N VAL A 269 16.73 4.02 -26.63
CA VAL A 269 17.50 5.13 -26.06
C VAL A 269 17.50 5.04 -24.53
N GLN A 270 16.32 4.82 -23.92
CA GLN A 270 16.18 4.66 -22.47
C GLN A 270 17.01 3.49 -21.93
N ASP A 271 16.96 2.34 -22.59
CA ASP A 271 17.73 1.15 -22.20
C ASP A 271 19.25 1.39 -22.28
N HIS A 272 19.73 2.16 -23.27
CA HIS A 272 21.15 2.51 -23.37
C HIS A 272 21.54 3.55 -22.32
N PHE A 273 20.76 4.61 -22.12
CA PHE A 273 21.05 5.62 -21.09
C PHE A 273 21.09 5.00 -19.70
N LYS A 274 20.15 4.09 -19.39
CA LYS A 274 20.13 3.38 -18.11
C LYS A 274 21.40 2.55 -17.87
N LYS A 275 22.03 2.01 -18.92
CA LYS A 275 23.29 1.27 -18.80
C LYS A 275 24.50 2.18 -18.57
N LEU A 276 24.48 3.38 -19.16
CA LEU A 276 25.53 4.38 -19.01
C LEU A 276 25.46 5.08 -17.65
N GLY A 277 24.27 5.13 -17.04
CA GLY A 277 24.07 5.56 -15.66
C GLY A 277 23.12 6.75 -15.54
N ASP A 278 23.24 7.46 -14.42
CA ASP A 278 22.44 8.65 -14.15
C ASP A 278 22.98 9.85 -14.94
N ARG A 279 22.06 10.66 -15.44
CA ARG A 279 22.39 11.88 -16.18
C ARG A 279 21.42 13.00 -15.87
N LYS A 280 21.90 14.24 -15.98
CA LYS A 280 21.06 15.42 -15.98
C LYS A 280 20.53 15.64 -17.39
N TYR A 281 19.22 15.84 -17.51
CA TYR A 281 18.58 16.16 -18.77
C TYR A 281 17.38 17.07 -18.54
N THR A 282 17.05 17.84 -19.56
CA THR A 282 15.93 18.77 -19.56
C THR A 282 14.71 18.03 -20.10
N ARG A 283 13.75 17.74 -19.23
CA ARG A 283 12.50 17.04 -19.62
C ARG A 283 11.63 17.92 -20.52
N TYR A 284 11.64 19.22 -20.28
CA TYR A 284 10.88 20.25 -21.01
C TYR A 284 11.73 21.52 -21.10
N ILE A 285 11.74 22.18 -22.26
CA ILE A 285 12.28 23.55 -22.42
C ILE A 285 11.49 24.50 -21.52
N LYS A 286 10.16 24.36 -21.54
CA LYS A 286 9.25 25.11 -20.69
C LYS A 286 8.02 24.27 -20.36
N GLN A 287 7.58 24.33 -19.12
CA GLN A 287 6.30 23.78 -18.68
C GLN A 287 5.44 24.94 -18.17
N PHE A 288 4.27 25.14 -18.79
CA PHE A 288 3.38 26.24 -18.42
C PHE A 288 2.44 25.82 -17.29
N ASN A 289 1.91 24.60 -17.35
CA ASN A 289 1.01 24.02 -16.35
C ASN A 289 1.42 22.58 -16.00
N LEU A 290 0.76 22.02 -14.97
CA LEU A 290 0.89 20.60 -14.62
C LEU A 290 0.34 19.65 -15.71
N ASN A 291 -0.40 20.16 -16.70
CA ASN A 291 -0.90 19.39 -17.82
C ASN A 291 0.23 19.08 -18.82
N PRO A 292 0.50 17.79 -19.15
CA PRO A 292 1.51 17.43 -20.15
C PRO A 292 1.29 18.05 -21.54
N LYS A 293 0.06 18.45 -21.87
CA LYS A 293 -0.25 19.17 -23.12
C LYS A 293 0.33 20.58 -23.16
N ASP A 294 0.61 21.17 -22.01
CA ASP A 294 1.14 22.52 -21.84
C ASP A 294 2.65 22.50 -21.58
N SER A 295 3.37 21.64 -22.31
CA SER A 295 4.82 21.52 -22.19
C SER A 295 5.48 21.58 -23.56
N LEU A 296 6.59 22.34 -23.62
CA LEU A 296 7.42 22.49 -24.80
C LEU A 296 8.68 21.63 -24.64
N THR A 297 8.96 20.78 -25.62
CA THR A 297 10.21 20.01 -25.73
C THR A 297 10.95 20.37 -27.02
N TYR A 298 12.21 19.97 -27.17
CA TYR A 298 12.96 20.21 -28.40
C TYR A 298 12.35 19.52 -29.61
N ARG A 299 11.83 18.30 -29.42
CA ARG A 299 11.02 17.63 -30.45
C ARG A 299 9.83 18.48 -30.88
N LEU A 300 9.01 18.93 -29.92
CA LEU A 300 7.79 19.66 -30.25
C LEU A 300 8.09 21.01 -30.91
N ALA A 301 9.13 21.71 -30.42
CA ALA A 301 9.60 22.94 -31.05
C ALA A 301 10.06 22.70 -32.49
N SER A 302 10.75 21.58 -32.78
CA SER A 302 11.11 21.20 -34.15
C SER A 302 9.85 21.00 -35.02
N GLU A 303 8.86 20.25 -34.53
CA GLU A 303 7.61 20.00 -35.26
C GLU A 303 6.84 21.31 -35.53
N ILE A 304 6.88 22.28 -34.60
CA ILE A 304 6.29 23.61 -34.79
C ILE A 304 7.04 24.41 -35.86
N TYR A 305 8.37 24.48 -35.79
CA TYR A 305 9.15 25.24 -36.78
C TYR A 305 9.07 24.63 -38.17
N ASP A 306 9.13 23.30 -38.27
CA ASP A 306 8.99 22.59 -39.55
C ASP A 306 7.61 22.92 -40.18
N GLY A 307 6.52 22.96 -39.40
CA GLY A 307 5.20 23.35 -39.92
C GLY A 307 5.08 24.82 -40.33
N ILE A 308 5.68 25.74 -39.57
CA ILE A 308 5.68 27.17 -39.91
C ILE A 308 6.53 27.47 -41.15
N ASP A 309 7.66 26.78 -41.30
CA ASP A 309 8.52 26.87 -42.48
C ASP A 309 7.85 26.26 -43.73
N GLU A 310 6.88 25.37 -43.54
CA GLU A 310 5.97 24.84 -44.57
C GLU A 310 4.72 25.73 -44.80
N GLU A 311 4.72 26.95 -44.26
CA GLU A 311 3.63 27.94 -44.38
C GLU A 311 2.27 27.47 -43.81
N ILE A 312 2.27 26.49 -42.89
CA ILE A 312 1.06 26.08 -42.16
C ILE A 312 0.67 27.19 -41.17
N SER A 313 -0.63 27.52 -41.11
CA SER A 313 -1.12 28.55 -40.19
C SER A 313 -0.88 28.17 -38.72
N ILE A 314 -0.81 29.17 -37.83
CA ILE A 314 -0.64 28.93 -36.40
C ILE A 314 -1.85 28.15 -35.85
N GLU A 315 -3.04 28.50 -36.32
CA GLU A 315 -4.31 27.85 -35.97
C GLU A 315 -4.32 26.37 -36.39
N ASP A 316 -3.85 26.05 -37.59
CA ASP A 316 -3.74 24.67 -38.06
C ASP A 316 -2.65 23.91 -37.32
N THR A 317 -1.54 24.55 -36.99
CA THR A 317 -0.46 23.95 -36.19
C THR A 317 -0.95 23.58 -34.78
N ILE A 318 -1.75 24.46 -34.15
CA ILE A 318 -2.43 24.19 -32.87
C ILE A 318 -3.32 22.96 -32.99
N PHE A 319 -4.13 22.89 -34.06
CA PHE A 319 -5.06 21.80 -34.30
C PHE A 319 -4.35 20.46 -34.56
N ILE A 320 -3.38 20.43 -35.47
CA ILE A 320 -2.64 19.22 -35.89
C ILE A 320 -1.85 18.64 -34.71
N LEU A 321 -1.15 19.47 -33.96
CA LEU A 321 -0.31 19.01 -32.85
C LEU A 321 -1.12 18.80 -31.55
N GLY A 322 -2.37 19.29 -31.49
CA GLY A 322 -3.25 19.18 -30.33
C GLY A 322 -2.68 19.86 -29.09
N LYS A 323 -1.97 20.98 -29.27
CA LYS A 323 -1.27 21.74 -28.21
C LYS A 323 -1.99 23.03 -27.90
N SER A 324 -1.75 23.59 -26.71
CA SER A 324 -2.32 24.88 -26.36
C SER A 324 -1.61 26.01 -27.11
N LYS A 325 -2.36 27.06 -27.43
CA LYS A 325 -1.88 28.26 -28.12
C LYS A 325 -0.63 28.86 -27.46
N ILE A 326 -0.64 28.95 -26.13
CA ILE A 326 0.48 29.46 -25.32
C ILE A 326 1.80 28.73 -25.59
N VAL A 327 1.77 27.41 -25.82
CA VAL A 327 2.97 26.62 -26.10
C VAL A 327 3.58 26.98 -27.45
N ILE A 328 2.72 27.17 -28.46
CA ILE A 328 3.15 27.50 -29.82
C ILE A 328 3.65 28.93 -29.90
N GLU A 329 2.92 29.89 -29.31
CA GLU A 329 3.35 31.29 -29.23
C GLU A 329 4.72 31.41 -28.56
N TYR A 330 4.92 30.78 -27.40
CA TYR A 330 6.21 30.81 -26.72
C TYR A 330 7.33 30.19 -27.57
N ALA A 331 7.05 29.10 -28.30
CA ALA A 331 8.05 28.49 -29.17
C ALA A 331 8.49 29.46 -30.29
N LEU A 332 7.56 30.22 -30.86
CA LEU A 332 7.84 31.19 -31.92
C LEU A 332 8.55 32.44 -31.38
N GLU A 333 8.10 32.99 -30.26
CA GLU A 333 8.74 34.12 -29.58
C GLU A 333 10.19 33.83 -29.20
N ASN A 334 10.49 32.57 -28.85
CA ASN A 334 11.81 32.13 -28.42
C ASN A 334 12.58 31.36 -29.51
N ARG A 335 12.14 31.43 -30.78
CA ARG A 335 12.74 30.69 -31.90
C ARG A 335 14.24 30.95 -32.04
N ALA A 336 14.67 32.20 -31.93
CA ALA A 336 16.08 32.58 -32.03
C ALA A 336 17.00 31.87 -31.01
N THR A 337 16.46 31.48 -29.86
CA THR A 337 17.21 30.78 -28.80
C THR A 337 17.09 29.26 -28.91
N ILE A 338 15.92 28.75 -29.29
CA ILE A 338 15.62 27.31 -29.28
C ILE A 338 16.11 26.64 -30.57
N GLU A 339 15.90 27.28 -31.72
CA GLU A 339 16.18 26.72 -33.04
C GLU A 339 17.67 26.38 -33.27
N PRO A 340 18.66 27.21 -32.84
CA PRO A 340 20.07 26.85 -32.99
C PRO A 340 20.44 25.55 -32.27
N VAL A 341 19.84 25.29 -31.10
CA VAL A 341 20.06 24.03 -30.35
C VAL A 341 19.51 22.86 -31.15
N ILE A 342 18.31 22.97 -31.71
CA ILE A 342 17.70 21.93 -32.55
C ILE A 342 18.54 21.67 -33.80
N LYS A 343 18.97 22.72 -34.50
CA LYS A 343 19.79 22.63 -35.72
C LYS A 343 21.11 21.90 -35.45
N ASN A 344 21.83 22.27 -34.39
CA ASN A 344 23.06 21.60 -33.98
C ASN A 344 22.83 20.08 -33.77
N TRP A 345 21.75 19.69 -33.08
CA TRP A 345 21.45 18.27 -32.89
C TRP A 345 20.98 17.57 -34.16
N LYS A 346 20.18 18.23 -35.02
CA LYS A 346 19.82 17.69 -36.33
C LYS A 346 21.07 17.42 -37.18
N GLU A 347 22.07 18.30 -37.15
CA GLU A 347 23.35 18.13 -37.85
C GLU A 347 24.17 16.96 -37.28
N ILE A 348 24.39 16.95 -35.96
CA ILE A 348 25.09 15.85 -35.27
C ILE A 348 24.42 14.51 -35.60
N PHE A 349 23.09 14.45 -35.66
CA PHE A 349 22.38 13.20 -35.93
C PHE A 349 22.25 12.85 -37.42
N LYS A 350 22.42 13.82 -38.33
CA LYS A 350 22.33 13.61 -39.77
C LYS A 350 23.35 12.60 -40.28
N GLU A 351 24.54 12.58 -39.68
CA GLU A 351 25.62 11.61 -39.95
C GLU A 351 25.23 10.15 -39.66
N PHE A 352 24.12 9.90 -38.94
CA PHE A 352 23.72 8.57 -38.46
C PHE A 352 22.37 8.10 -39.01
N ILE A 353 21.78 8.84 -39.94
CA ILE A 353 20.43 8.60 -40.50
C ILE A 353 20.47 8.09 -41.94
N SER A 354 21.62 8.16 -42.63
CA SER A 354 21.88 7.44 -43.88
C SER A 354 21.85 5.93 -43.66
#